data_AF-A0A2M7Y5C2-F1
#
_entry.id   AF-A0A2M7Y5C2-F1
#
_cell.length_a   1.000
_cell.length_b   1.000
_cell.length_c   1.000
_cell.angle_alpha   90.00
_cell.angle_beta   90.00
_cell.angle_gamma   90.00
#
_symmetry.space_group_name_H-M   'P 1'
#
loop_
_entity.id
_entity.type
_entity.pdbx_description
1 polymer ?
#
loop_
_entity_poly.entity_id
_entity_poly.type
_entity_poly.pdbx_seq_one_letter_code
_entity_poly.pdbx_strand_id
1 'polypeptide(L)'
;MRPQEPGITGRGPGAEARFRCADLASPPPAASPSAEDGAGGDSEELERLFDSVAIRYAGPAARAADDAAADRTAANADAERRLFTRVGQLTRELHDTLSELGYAPLIEQGARAIPDARRRLTYVSEMTEQAARRVLNAVDAARPLQERIAREHASLTQRWVQLHEGRLALDEFRALADDTRSYFASAQECTRGTQEQLTEIMMAQEFQDLTGQVIKKLVETVESLETELLGVLVEFVPSGPPPLASGPAVAAEGRTDVVSDQRQVDELLESMGF
;
A
#
# COMPACT_ATOMS: atom_id res chain seq x y z
N MET A 1 -51.29 -13.19 41.14
CA MET A 1 -51.74 -11.82 40.83
C MET A 1 -50.53 -11.11 40.22
N ARG A 2 -50.52 -10.95 38.89
CA ARG A 2 -49.42 -10.32 38.14
C ARG A 2 -49.60 -8.80 38.19
N PRO A 3 -48.56 -7.99 38.44
CA PRO A 3 -48.62 -6.56 38.17
C PRO A 3 -48.19 -6.28 36.72
N GLN A 4 -49.06 -5.61 35.98
CA GLN A 4 -48.79 -5.00 34.68
C GLN A 4 -47.99 -3.71 34.89
N GLU A 5 -46.92 -3.51 34.12
CA GLU A 5 -46.29 -2.20 33.92
C GLU A 5 -46.90 -1.46 32.72
N PRO A 6 -46.90 -0.12 32.72
CA PRO A 6 -47.62 0.71 31.76
C PRO A 6 -46.79 1.05 30.51
N GLY A 7 -47.52 1.31 29.41
CA GLY A 7 -46.97 1.58 28.09
C GLY A 7 -46.16 2.86 27.98
N ILE A 8 -45.02 2.74 27.30
CA ILE A 8 -44.28 3.85 26.70
C ILE A 8 -44.21 3.62 25.19
N THR A 9 -44.63 4.66 24.49
CA THR A 9 -44.52 4.94 23.07
C THR A 9 -43.07 4.87 22.58
N GLY A 10 -42.79 4.16 21.48
CA GLY A 10 -41.45 4.14 20.91
C GLY A 10 -41.31 3.31 19.63
N ARG A 11 -41.60 3.97 18.50
CA ARG A 11 -41.09 3.73 17.14
C ARG A 11 -39.95 2.69 17.02
N GLY A 12 -40.17 1.69 16.17
CA GLY A 12 -39.14 0.79 15.62
C GLY A 12 -39.55 0.31 14.22
N PRO A 13 -38.67 -0.40 13.48
CA PRO A 13 -37.60 0.21 12.68
C PRO A 13 -37.66 -0.27 11.21
N GLY A 14 -37.09 0.49 10.28
CA GLY A 14 -36.87 -0.03 8.93
C GLY A 14 -36.81 1.02 7.83
N ALA A 15 -35.73 1.79 7.78
CA ALA A 15 -35.35 2.53 6.58
C ALA A 15 -33.83 2.75 6.59
N GLU A 16 -33.07 1.69 6.28
CA GLU A 16 -31.66 1.81 5.92
C GLU A 16 -31.57 2.45 4.53
N ALA A 17 -31.42 3.78 4.48
CA ALA A 17 -31.05 4.49 3.27
C ALA A 17 -29.54 4.36 3.03
N ARG A 18 -29.15 3.30 2.31
CA ARG A 18 -27.81 3.19 1.70
C ARG A 18 -27.75 4.10 0.48
N PHE A 19 -27.10 5.27 0.62
CA PHE A 19 -26.67 6.07 -0.52
C PHE A 19 -25.53 5.34 -1.25
N ARG A 20 -25.83 4.77 -2.42
CA ARG A 20 -24.83 4.40 -3.43
C ARG A 20 -24.82 5.47 -4.50
N CYS A 21 -23.64 6.01 -4.75
CA CYS A 21 -23.32 6.90 -5.85
C CYS A 21 -23.38 6.11 -7.16
N ALA A 22 -24.34 6.41 -8.03
CA ALA A 22 -24.38 5.94 -9.41
C ALA A 22 -25.26 6.89 -10.23
N ASP A 23 -24.64 7.85 -10.92
CA ASP A 23 -25.28 8.59 -12.00
C ASP A 23 -24.22 9.09 -12.99
N LEU A 24 -23.91 8.25 -14.00
CA LEU A 24 -23.48 8.70 -15.31
C LEU A 24 -24.22 7.85 -16.35
N ALA A 25 -25.13 8.53 -17.04
CA ALA A 25 -26.12 7.99 -17.95
C ALA A 25 -25.52 7.35 -19.20
N SER A 26 -26.14 6.24 -19.63
CA SER A 26 -26.02 5.66 -20.97
C SER A 26 -27.40 5.77 -21.66
N PRO A 27 -27.49 6.18 -22.93
CA PRO A 27 -28.79 6.48 -23.57
C PRO A 27 -29.56 5.22 -24.02
N PRO A 28 -30.89 5.34 -24.19
CA PRO A 28 -31.83 4.21 -24.32
C PRO A 28 -31.90 3.60 -25.74
N PRO A 29 -32.44 2.37 -25.88
CA PRO A 29 -32.59 1.72 -27.17
C PRO A 29 -33.76 2.33 -27.96
N ALA A 30 -33.50 2.74 -29.19
CA ALA A 30 -34.53 3.22 -30.11
C ALA A 30 -35.29 2.05 -30.74
N ALA A 31 -36.61 2.23 -30.83
CA ALA A 31 -37.60 1.29 -31.34
C ALA A 31 -37.41 0.94 -32.82
N SER A 32 -37.72 -0.31 -33.15
CA SER A 32 -37.88 -0.79 -34.52
C SER A 32 -39.12 -0.18 -35.20
N PRO A 33 -39.00 0.38 -36.41
CA PRO A 33 -40.16 0.55 -37.27
C PRO A 33 -40.40 -0.73 -38.07
N SER A 34 -41.65 -1.20 -38.05
CA SER A 34 -42.18 -2.12 -39.06
C SER A 34 -42.34 -1.36 -40.38
N ALA A 35 -41.71 -1.86 -41.45
CA ALA A 35 -42.04 -1.61 -42.85
C ALA A 35 -41.94 -2.99 -43.52
N GLU A 36 -43.07 -3.61 -43.84
CA GLU A 36 -43.70 -3.55 -45.17
C GLU A 36 -42.75 -3.95 -46.31
N ASP A 37 -43.19 -5.01 -47.01
CA ASP A 37 -42.57 -5.69 -48.12
C ASP A 37 -42.09 -4.76 -49.25
N GLY A 38 -40.91 -5.08 -49.79
CA GLY A 38 -40.51 -4.72 -51.15
C GLY A 38 -39.32 -3.77 -51.28
N ALA A 39 -38.09 -4.26 -51.11
CA ALA A 39 -36.86 -3.77 -51.79
C ALA A 39 -35.57 -4.52 -51.34
N GLY A 40 -35.64 -5.82 -50.99
CA GLY A 40 -34.44 -6.60 -50.64
C GLY A 40 -33.59 -7.04 -51.83
N GLY A 41 -34.17 -7.05 -53.04
CA GLY A 41 -33.49 -7.46 -54.27
C GLY A 41 -32.52 -6.40 -54.78
N ASP A 42 -32.94 -5.13 -54.78
CA ASP A 42 -32.18 -4.06 -55.42
C ASP A 42 -30.87 -3.75 -54.69
N SER A 43 -30.81 -3.83 -53.35
CA SER A 43 -29.56 -3.57 -52.62
C SER A 43 -28.51 -4.66 -52.84
N GLU A 44 -28.93 -5.93 -52.87
CA GLU A 44 -28.03 -7.07 -53.09
C GLU A 44 -27.62 -7.18 -54.57
N GLU A 45 -28.52 -6.82 -55.49
CA GLU A 45 -28.25 -6.73 -56.92
C GLU A 45 -27.34 -5.53 -57.25
N LEU A 46 -27.52 -4.39 -56.59
CA LEU A 46 -26.62 -3.24 -56.69
C LEU A 46 -25.24 -3.55 -56.11
N GLU A 47 -25.16 -4.26 -54.98
CA GLU A 47 -23.90 -4.70 -54.39
C GLU A 47 -23.17 -5.69 -55.32
N ARG A 48 -23.90 -6.65 -55.90
CA ARG A 48 -23.37 -7.56 -56.95
C ARG A 48 -22.96 -6.82 -58.22
N LEU A 49 -23.66 -5.76 -58.62
CA LEU A 49 -23.31 -4.92 -59.76
C LEU A 49 -22.06 -4.09 -59.49
N PHE A 50 -21.92 -3.51 -58.29
CA PHE A 50 -20.70 -2.82 -57.86
C PHE A 50 -19.51 -3.77 -57.81
N ASP A 51 -19.69 -5.00 -57.32
CA ASP A 51 -18.65 -6.02 -57.27
C ASP A 51 -18.29 -6.54 -58.68
N SER A 52 -19.29 -6.72 -59.54
CA SER A 52 -19.11 -7.00 -60.98
C SER A 52 -18.33 -5.91 -61.71
N VAL A 53 -18.64 -4.63 -61.43
CA VAL A 53 -17.95 -3.47 -62.02
C VAL A 53 -16.54 -3.35 -61.44
N ALA A 54 -16.34 -3.55 -60.14
CA ALA A 54 -15.03 -3.58 -59.51
C ALA A 54 -14.16 -4.70 -60.08
N ILE A 55 -14.70 -5.90 -60.32
CA ILE A 55 -14.00 -7.01 -60.97
C ILE A 55 -13.73 -6.74 -62.45
N ARG A 56 -14.64 -6.03 -63.16
CA ARG A 56 -14.49 -5.68 -64.57
C ARG A 56 -13.46 -4.55 -64.80
N TYR A 57 -13.26 -3.67 -63.82
CA TYR A 57 -12.27 -2.59 -63.85
C TYR A 57 -11.01 -2.85 -63.00
N ALA A 58 -10.99 -3.89 -62.18
CA ALA A 58 -9.78 -4.45 -61.57
C ALA A 58 -8.95 -5.09 -62.69
N GLY A 59 -8.21 -4.25 -63.40
CA GLY A 59 -7.19 -4.71 -64.32
C GLY A 59 -6.21 -5.66 -63.62
N PRO A 60 -5.42 -6.45 -64.37
CA PRO A 60 -4.44 -7.39 -63.80
C PRO A 60 -3.49 -6.75 -62.77
N ALA A 61 -3.32 -5.42 -62.80
CA ALA A 61 -2.56 -4.65 -61.81
C ALA A 61 -3.21 -4.57 -60.41
N ALA A 62 -4.55 -4.55 -60.28
CA ALA A 62 -5.23 -4.46 -58.98
C ALA A 62 -5.25 -5.81 -58.25
N ARG A 63 -5.50 -6.90 -58.97
CA ARG A 63 -5.37 -8.27 -58.42
C ARG A 63 -3.92 -8.62 -58.07
N ALA A 64 -2.95 -8.22 -58.90
CA ALA A 64 -1.53 -8.37 -58.57
C ALA A 64 -1.10 -7.52 -57.36
N ALA A 65 -1.76 -6.39 -57.10
CA ALA A 65 -1.48 -5.56 -55.92
C ALA A 65 -2.03 -6.18 -54.62
N ASP A 66 -3.24 -6.77 -54.67
CA ASP A 66 -3.84 -7.51 -53.54
C ASP A 66 -3.10 -8.83 -53.27
N ASP A 67 -2.77 -9.61 -54.31
CA ASP A 67 -1.96 -10.82 -54.17
C ASP A 67 -0.56 -10.49 -53.63
N ALA A 68 0.07 -9.40 -54.10
CA ALA A 68 1.35 -8.95 -53.56
C ALA A 68 1.22 -8.36 -52.14
N ALA A 69 0.07 -7.82 -51.75
CA ALA A 69 -0.17 -7.36 -50.38
C ALA A 69 -0.40 -8.54 -49.42
N ALA A 70 -1.14 -9.56 -49.85
CA ALA A 70 -1.31 -10.81 -49.13
C ALA A 70 0.03 -11.57 -49.00
N ASP A 71 0.83 -11.62 -50.06
CA ASP A 71 2.16 -12.26 -50.08
C ASP A 71 3.18 -11.50 -49.21
N ARG A 72 3.12 -10.15 -49.16
CA ARG A 72 3.91 -9.33 -48.23
C ARG A 72 3.50 -9.55 -46.77
N THR A 73 2.21 -9.65 -46.47
CA THR A 73 1.73 -9.93 -45.11
C THR A 73 2.09 -11.34 -44.67
N ALA A 74 2.01 -12.33 -45.58
CA ALA A 74 2.46 -13.70 -45.34
C ALA A 74 3.97 -13.79 -45.13
N ALA A 75 4.77 -13.11 -45.97
CA ALA A 75 6.21 -13.04 -45.83
C ALA A 75 6.65 -12.34 -44.53
N ASN A 76 5.91 -11.31 -44.08
CA ASN A 76 6.17 -10.64 -42.81
C ASN A 76 5.82 -11.53 -41.61
N ALA A 77 4.70 -12.27 -41.67
CA ALA A 77 4.34 -13.26 -40.65
C ALA A 77 5.36 -14.41 -40.57
N ASP A 78 5.92 -14.83 -41.71
CA ASP A 78 7.00 -15.82 -41.76
C ASP A 78 8.33 -15.28 -41.21
N ALA A 79 8.64 -14.00 -41.47
CA ALA A 79 9.81 -13.34 -40.89
C ALA A 79 9.68 -13.21 -39.36
N GLU A 80 8.52 -12.81 -38.86
CA GLU A 80 8.21 -12.77 -37.43
C GLU A 80 8.32 -14.17 -36.80
N ARG A 81 7.76 -15.21 -37.42
CA ARG A 81 7.91 -16.59 -36.95
C ARG A 81 9.35 -17.06 -36.88
N ARG A 82 10.18 -16.73 -37.88
CA ARG A 82 11.62 -17.05 -37.87
C ARG A 82 12.35 -16.29 -36.76
N LEU A 83 12.01 -15.03 -36.52
CA LEU A 83 12.53 -14.23 -35.41
C LEU A 83 12.16 -14.83 -34.05
N PHE A 84 10.89 -15.15 -33.81
CA PHE A 84 10.44 -15.81 -32.58
C PHE A 84 11.11 -17.17 -32.38
N THR A 85 11.28 -17.95 -33.45
CA THR A 85 11.99 -19.24 -33.40
C THR A 85 13.46 -19.06 -33.04
N ARG A 86 14.13 -18.06 -33.63
CA ARG A 86 15.54 -17.78 -33.36
C ARG A 86 15.76 -17.26 -31.93
N VAL A 87 14.88 -16.38 -31.45
CA VAL A 87 14.88 -15.93 -30.04
C VAL A 87 14.66 -17.13 -29.13
N GLY A 88 13.69 -18.00 -29.42
CA GLY A 88 13.44 -19.21 -28.64
C GLY A 88 14.63 -20.18 -28.60
N GLN A 89 15.36 -20.34 -29.70
CA GLN A 89 16.60 -21.13 -29.74
C GLN A 89 17.69 -20.50 -28.88
N LEU A 90 17.94 -19.20 -29.03
CA LEU A 90 18.96 -18.49 -28.25
C LEU A 90 18.63 -18.47 -26.76
N THR A 91 17.35 -18.35 -26.38
CA THR A 91 16.93 -18.40 -24.97
C THR A 91 17.08 -19.81 -24.39
N ARG A 92 16.84 -20.87 -25.17
CA ARG A 92 17.11 -22.25 -24.74
C ARG A 92 18.60 -22.52 -24.62
N GLU A 93 19.40 -22.09 -25.58
CA GLU A 93 20.86 -22.23 -25.52
C GLU A 93 21.45 -21.49 -24.30
N LEU A 94 20.94 -20.29 -23.99
CA LEU A 94 21.27 -19.58 -22.75
C LEU A 94 20.80 -20.34 -21.50
N HIS A 95 19.58 -20.88 -21.50
CA HIS A 95 19.06 -21.63 -20.35
C HIS A 95 19.82 -22.94 -20.12
N ASP A 96 20.14 -23.66 -21.18
CA ASP A 96 20.87 -24.93 -21.15
C ASP A 96 22.30 -24.69 -20.67
N THR A 97 22.97 -23.64 -21.17
CA THR A 97 24.30 -23.24 -20.67
C THR A 97 24.28 -22.82 -19.20
N LEU A 98 23.31 -22.01 -18.76
CA LEU A 98 23.12 -21.67 -17.34
C LEU A 98 22.80 -22.89 -16.47
N SER A 99 22.13 -23.89 -17.02
CA SER A 99 21.80 -25.15 -16.34
C SER A 99 23.00 -26.09 -16.24
N GLU A 100 23.78 -26.23 -17.32
CA GLU A 100 25.02 -27.03 -17.35
C GLU A 100 26.09 -26.47 -16.42
N LEU A 101 26.14 -25.15 -16.25
CA LEU A 101 27.02 -24.46 -15.30
C LEU A 101 26.51 -24.52 -13.84
N GLY A 102 25.31 -25.05 -13.60
CA GLY A 102 24.76 -25.25 -12.26
C GLY A 102 24.12 -24.01 -11.62
N TYR A 103 23.82 -22.95 -12.37
CA TYR A 103 23.22 -21.70 -11.86
C TYR A 103 21.71 -21.61 -12.01
N ALA A 104 21.07 -22.54 -12.73
CA ALA A 104 19.61 -22.63 -12.78
C ALA A 104 18.93 -22.65 -11.37
N PRO A 105 19.48 -23.37 -10.36
CA PRO A 105 18.96 -23.32 -8.99
C PRO A 105 19.07 -21.92 -8.35
N LEU A 106 20.14 -21.17 -8.64
CA LEU A 106 20.40 -19.82 -8.12
C LEU A 106 19.35 -18.82 -8.62
N ILE A 107 19.07 -18.87 -9.93
CA ILE A 107 18.06 -18.01 -10.57
C ILE A 107 16.66 -18.36 -10.06
N GLU A 108 16.38 -19.66 -9.89
CA GLU A 108 15.11 -20.12 -9.31
C GLU A 108 14.95 -19.67 -7.85
N GLN A 109 16.02 -19.70 -7.06
CA GLN A 109 16.05 -19.22 -5.68
C GLN A 109 15.83 -17.71 -5.61
N GLY A 110 16.53 -16.92 -6.43
CA GLY A 110 16.30 -15.48 -6.55
C GLY A 110 14.87 -15.13 -6.97
N ALA A 111 14.32 -15.85 -7.95
CA ALA A 111 12.95 -15.68 -8.42
C ALA A 111 11.90 -15.94 -7.32
N ARG A 112 12.21 -16.79 -6.34
CA ARG A 112 11.33 -17.06 -5.17
C ARG A 112 11.59 -16.10 -4.00
N ALA A 113 12.84 -15.75 -3.75
CA ALA A 113 13.26 -14.95 -2.61
C ALA A 113 12.82 -13.48 -2.70
N ILE A 114 12.88 -12.86 -3.88
CA ILE A 114 12.47 -11.45 -4.05
C ILE A 114 10.96 -11.25 -3.76
N PRO A 115 10.03 -12.06 -4.31
CA PRO A 115 8.62 -11.97 -3.94
C PRO A 115 8.34 -12.24 -2.46
N ASP A 116 9.07 -13.16 -1.83
CA ASP A 116 8.95 -13.45 -0.39
C ASP A 116 9.41 -12.25 0.46
N ALA A 117 10.57 -11.69 0.14
CA ALA A 117 11.10 -10.47 0.74
C ALA A 117 10.09 -9.31 0.66
N ARG A 118 9.47 -9.11 -0.51
CA ARG A 118 8.42 -8.11 -0.68
C ARG A 118 7.22 -8.35 0.24
N ARG A 119 6.71 -9.59 0.32
CA ARG A 119 5.59 -9.94 1.21
C ARG A 119 5.91 -9.64 2.67
N ARG A 120 7.14 -9.95 3.09
CA ARG A 120 7.64 -9.67 4.45
C ARG A 120 7.73 -8.18 4.74
N LEU A 121 8.25 -7.39 3.81
CA LEU A 121 8.28 -5.93 3.94
C LEU A 121 6.87 -5.32 3.99
N THR A 122 5.95 -5.80 3.15
CA THR A 122 4.54 -5.39 3.22
C THR A 122 3.94 -5.71 4.58
N TYR A 123 4.17 -6.93 5.09
CA TYR A 123 3.70 -7.34 6.40
C TYR A 123 4.25 -6.43 7.52
N VAL A 124 5.55 -6.13 7.49
CA VAL A 124 6.19 -5.19 8.44
C VAL A 124 5.51 -3.82 8.37
N SER A 125 5.28 -3.29 7.16
CA SER A 125 4.61 -1.99 6.97
C SER A 125 3.20 -1.97 7.56
N GLU A 126 2.35 -2.94 7.22
CA GLU A 126 0.96 -3.04 7.68
C GLU A 126 0.88 -3.09 9.20
N MET A 127 1.72 -3.93 9.79
CA MET A 127 1.73 -4.14 11.21
C MET A 127 2.34 -2.93 11.97
N THR A 128 3.28 -2.19 11.35
CA THR A 128 3.80 -0.91 11.90
C THR A 128 2.71 0.14 11.94
N GLU A 129 1.94 0.24 10.85
CA GLU A 129 0.81 1.16 10.75
C GLU A 129 -0.27 0.82 11.79
N GLN A 130 -0.57 -0.48 11.97
CA GLN A 130 -1.53 -0.92 12.99
C GLN A 130 -1.08 -0.56 14.41
N ALA A 131 0.19 -0.79 14.75
CA ALA A 131 0.74 -0.43 16.05
C ALA A 131 0.69 1.08 16.28
N ALA A 132 1.12 1.88 15.30
CA ALA A 132 1.07 3.34 15.37
C ALA A 132 -0.36 3.87 15.56
N ARG A 133 -1.33 3.33 14.81
CA ARG A 133 -2.75 3.69 14.95
C ARG A 133 -3.29 3.34 16.35
N ARG A 134 -2.97 2.16 16.89
CA ARG A 134 -3.36 1.78 18.26
C ARG A 134 -2.80 2.73 19.30
N VAL A 135 -1.50 3.04 19.23
CA VAL A 135 -0.85 3.96 20.17
C VAL A 135 -1.47 5.36 20.09
N LEU A 136 -1.68 5.88 18.88
CA LEU A 136 -2.29 7.20 18.68
C LEU A 136 -3.70 7.26 19.28
N ASN A 137 -4.53 6.25 19.00
CA ASN A 137 -5.89 6.17 19.55
C ASN A 137 -5.90 6.11 21.08
N ALA A 138 -4.98 5.35 21.68
CA ALA A 138 -4.87 5.25 23.13
C ALA A 138 -4.42 6.58 23.75
N VAL A 139 -3.49 7.31 23.11
CA VAL A 139 -3.09 8.65 23.53
C VAL A 139 -4.24 9.65 23.41
N ASP A 140 -4.99 9.61 22.31
CA ASP A 140 -6.15 10.48 22.07
C ASP A 140 -7.28 10.23 23.09
N ALA A 141 -7.45 8.99 23.54
CA ALA A 141 -8.38 8.64 24.60
C ALA A 141 -7.87 9.03 26.01
N ALA A 142 -6.57 8.92 26.28
CA ALA A 142 -5.97 9.21 27.58
C ALA A 142 -5.88 10.71 27.88
N ARG A 143 -5.56 11.53 26.86
CA ARG A 143 -5.37 12.98 26.99
C ARG A 143 -6.56 13.70 27.66
N PRO A 144 -7.82 13.54 27.21
CA PRO A 144 -8.95 14.24 27.84
C PRO A 144 -9.19 13.83 29.29
N LEU A 145 -8.83 12.60 29.70
CA LEU A 145 -8.91 12.15 31.09
C LEU A 145 -7.93 12.93 31.97
N GLN A 146 -6.69 13.08 31.51
CA GLN A 146 -5.65 13.85 32.19
C GLN A 146 -6.00 15.35 32.26
N GLU A 147 -6.54 15.91 31.16
CA GLU A 147 -7.01 17.29 31.14
C GLU A 147 -8.17 17.53 32.11
N ARG A 148 -9.10 16.56 32.26
CA ARG A 148 -10.20 16.66 33.23
C ARG A 148 -9.68 16.73 34.66
N ILE A 149 -8.76 15.82 35.03
CA ILE A 149 -8.11 15.84 36.35
C ILE A 149 -7.42 17.18 36.58
N ALA A 150 -6.62 17.66 35.63
CA ALA A 150 -5.87 18.91 35.79
C ALA A 150 -6.78 20.13 35.96
N ARG A 151 -7.86 20.24 35.17
CA ARG A 151 -8.82 21.35 35.27
C ARG A 151 -9.58 21.34 36.59
N GLU A 152 -10.12 20.19 37.01
CA GLU A 152 -10.85 20.07 38.27
C GLU A 152 -9.93 20.33 39.47
N HIS A 153 -8.71 19.79 39.44
CA HIS A 153 -7.70 20.01 40.48
C HIS A 153 -7.31 21.48 40.65
N ALA A 154 -7.08 22.21 39.54
CA ALA A 154 -6.74 23.62 39.58
C ALA A 154 -7.89 24.47 40.15
N SER A 155 -9.13 24.20 39.70
CA SER A 155 -10.33 24.87 40.20
C SER A 155 -10.54 24.66 41.71
N LEU A 156 -10.43 23.42 42.18
CA LEU A 156 -10.55 23.11 43.60
C LEU A 156 -9.44 23.76 44.42
N THR A 157 -8.19 23.68 43.96
CA THR A 157 -7.05 24.31 44.63
C THR A 157 -7.28 25.82 44.82
N GLN A 158 -7.75 26.52 43.79
CA GLN A 158 -8.06 27.95 43.90
C GLN A 158 -9.14 28.24 44.96
N ARG A 159 -10.20 27.44 45.01
CA ARG A 159 -11.29 27.62 45.99
C ARG A 159 -10.84 27.28 47.41
N TRP A 160 -9.99 26.27 47.59
CA TRP A 160 -9.38 25.96 48.89
C TRP A 160 -8.47 27.09 49.39
N VAL A 161 -7.73 27.77 48.51
CA VAL A 161 -6.96 28.96 48.86
C VAL A 161 -7.89 30.10 49.33
N GLN A 162 -8.97 30.37 48.60
CA GLN A 162 -9.94 31.41 49.00
C GLN A 162 -10.59 31.12 50.36
N LEU A 163 -10.89 29.85 50.66
CA LEU A 163 -11.37 29.43 51.97
C LEU A 163 -10.35 29.73 53.06
N HIS A 164 -9.07 29.40 52.83
CA HIS A 164 -8.00 29.61 53.80
C HIS A 164 -7.78 31.10 54.11
N GLU A 165 -7.98 31.97 53.12
CA GLU A 165 -7.92 33.42 53.27
C GLU A 165 -9.21 34.04 53.87
N GLY A 166 -10.19 33.22 54.24
CA GLY A 166 -11.46 33.67 54.82
C GLY A 166 -12.38 34.41 53.83
N ARG A 167 -12.19 34.19 52.51
CA ARG A 167 -12.93 34.87 51.43
C ARG A 167 -14.16 34.09 50.94
N LEU A 168 -14.57 33.04 51.66
CA LEU A 168 -15.60 32.09 51.22
C LEU A 168 -16.76 32.05 52.23
N ALA A 169 -18.00 32.11 51.74
CA ALA A 169 -19.19 32.00 52.57
C ALA A 169 -19.46 30.54 53.01
N LEU A 170 -20.31 30.36 54.03
CA LEU A 170 -20.63 29.02 54.57
C LEU A 170 -21.29 28.09 53.53
N ASP A 171 -22.18 28.62 52.69
CA ASP A 171 -22.84 27.83 51.65
C ASP A 171 -21.85 27.42 50.54
N GLU A 172 -20.91 28.31 50.20
CA GLU A 172 -19.84 28.02 49.24
C GLU A 172 -18.85 26.99 49.78
N PHE A 173 -18.63 26.96 51.11
CA PHE A 173 -17.81 25.95 51.76
C PHE A 173 -18.45 24.56 51.67
N ARG A 174 -19.76 24.45 51.90
CA ARG A 174 -20.49 23.19 51.74
C ARG A 174 -20.38 22.68 50.30
N ALA A 175 -20.60 23.56 49.32
CA ALA A 175 -20.42 23.22 47.91
C ALA A 175 -18.97 22.78 47.60
N LEU A 176 -17.96 23.46 48.15
CA LEU A 176 -16.56 23.07 47.97
C LEU A 176 -16.25 21.68 48.53
N ALA A 177 -16.82 21.33 49.69
CA ALA A 177 -16.66 20.00 50.28
C ALA A 177 -17.30 18.90 49.41
N ASP A 178 -18.50 19.14 48.90
CA ASP A 178 -19.21 18.22 48.00
C ASP A 178 -18.46 18.06 46.66
N ASP A 179 -18.01 19.17 46.06
CA ASP A 179 -17.23 19.18 44.82
C ASP A 179 -15.89 18.45 44.99
N THR A 180 -15.22 18.63 46.14
CA THR A 180 -13.96 17.93 46.45
C THR A 180 -14.19 16.41 46.56
N ARG A 181 -15.30 15.99 47.18
CA ARG A 181 -15.67 14.56 47.25
C ARG A 181 -15.98 13.99 45.87
N SER A 182 -16.70 14.74 45.03
CA SER A 182 -16.99 14.34 43.65
C SER A 182 -15.71 14.21 42.81
N TYR A 183 -14.79 15.16 42.96
CA TYR A 183 -13.49 15.11 42.30
C TYR A 183 -12.68 13.86 42.63
N PHE A 184 -12.67 13.39 43.89
CA PHE A 184 -11.92 12.17 44.21
C PHE A 184 -12.45 10.94 43.45
N ALA A 185 -13.77 10.82 43.29
CA ALA A 185 -14.37 9.76 42.47
C ALA A 185 -14.03 9.95 40.98
N SER A 186 -14.21 11.17 40.46
CA SER A 186 -13.87 11.55 39.08
C SER A 186 -12.40 11.26 38.74
N ALA A 187 -11.47 11.63 39.62
CA ALA A 187 -10.04 11.44 39.44
C ALA A 187 -9.65 9.96 39.45
N GLN A 188 -10.29 9.15 40.30
CA GLN A 188 -10.07 7.69 40.31
C GLN A 188 -10.52 7.05 38.99
N GLU A 189 -11.68 7.45 38.46
CA GLU A 189 -12.17 6.98 37.17
C GLU A 189 -11.24 7.37 36.01
N CYS A 190 -10.82 8.64 35.94
CA CYS A 190 -9.88 9.11 34.92
C CYS A 190 -8.51 8.44 35.01
N THR A 191 -8.02 8.19 36.23
CA THR A 191 -6.75 7.49 36.47
C THR A 191 -6.84 6.05 35.98
N ARG A 192 -7.92 5.34 36.32
CA ARG A 192 -8.16 3.98 35.81
C ARG A 192 -8.25 3.96 34.28
N GLY A 193 -9.01 4.87 33.68
CA GLY A 193 -9.13 4.96 32.23
C GLY A 193 -7.79 5.25 31.55
N THR A 194 -6.95 6.09 32.16
CA THR A 194 -5.59 6.34 31.66
C THR A 194 -4.72 5.09 31.74
N GLN A 195 -4.77 4.36 32.86
CA GLN A 195 -4.03 3.11 33.03
C GLN A 195 -4.42 2.08 31.97
N GLU A 196 -5.71 1.97 31.66
CA GLU A 196 -6.22 1.11 30.58
C GLU A 196 -5.59 1.49 29.23
N GLN A 197 -5.52 2.79 28.91
CA GLN A 197 -4.86 3.24 27.67
C GLN A 197 -3.35 2.99 27.67
N LEU A 198 -2.66 3.13 28.80
CA LEU A 198 -1.23 2.77 28.90
C LEU A 198 -1.01 1.27 28.68
N THR A 199 -1.92 0.42 29.14
CA THR A 199 -1.90 -1.02 28.85
C THR A 199 -2.14 -1.29 27.36
N GLU A 200 -3.07 -0.59 26.70
CA GLU A 200 -3.25 -0.70 25.23
C GLU A 200 -1.98 -0.29 24.45
N ILE A 201 -1.30 0.78 24.87
CA ILE A 201 -0.02 1.20 24.27
C ILE A 201 1.03 0.09 24.43
N MET A 202 1.12 -0.53 25.61
CA MET A 202 2.06 -1.62 25.86
C MET A 202 1.74 -2.85 25.00
N MET A 203 0.46 -3.21 24.87
CA MET A 203 0.05 -4.34 24.01
C MET A 203 0.31 -4.05 22.54
N ALA A 204 0.14 -2.80 22.08
CA ALA A 204 0.44 -2.41 20.70
C ALA A 204 1.94 -2.60 20.34
N GLN A 205 2.82 -2.77 21.32
CA GLN A 205 4.24 -3.04 21.11
C GLN A 205 4.55 -4.50 20.74
N GLU A 206 3.59 -5.43 20.83
CA GLU A 206 3.74 -6.84 20.38
C GLU A 206 4.21 -6.96 18.92
N PHE A 207 3.96 -5.90 18.14
CA PHE A 207 4.48 -5.69 16.81
C PHE A 207 6.02 -5.78 16.70
N GLN A 208 6.75 -5.30 17.71
CA GLN A 208 8.20 -5.18 17.67
C GLN A 208 8.89 -6.55 17.57
N ASP A 209 8.44 -7.55 18.34
CA ASP A 209 9.04 -8.89 18.31
C ASP A 209 8.82 -9.56 16.95
N LEU A 210 7.58 -9.49 16.48
CA LEU A 210 7.18 -10.15 15.24
C LEU A 210 7.88 -9.54 14.02
N THR A 211 8.08 -8.21 14.02
CA THR A 211 8.84 -7.57 12.94
C THR A 211 10.33 -7.65 13.08
N GLY A 212 10.88 -7.69 14.28
CA GLY A 212 12.28 -8.02 14.49
C GLY A 212 12.63 -9.38 13.86
N GLN A 213 11.77 -10.39 14.06
CA GLN A 213 11.97 -11.71 13.47
C GLN A 213 11.82 -11.70 11.94
N VAL A 214 10.85 -10.98 11.40
CA VAL A 214 10.64 -10.87 9.95
C VAL A 214 11.80 -10.15 9.27
N ILE A 215 12.27 -9.03 9.84
CA ILE A 215 13.41 -8.27 9.36
C ILE A 215 14.68 -9.12 9.43
N LYS A 216 14.92 -9.83 10.53
CA LYS A 216 16.10 -10.71 10.66
C LYS A 216 16.15 -11.73 9.53
N LYS A 217 15.06 -12.44 9.28
CA LYS A 217 15.00 -13.42 8.19
C LYS A 217 15.09 -12.76 6.80
N LEU A 218 14.59 -11.54 6.65
CA LEU A 218 14.73 -10.77 5.41
C LEU A 218 16.20 -10.45 5.14
N VAL A 219 16.93 -9.98 6.16
CA VAL A 219 18.38 -9.73 6.08
C VAL A 219 19.12 -11.01 5.70
N GLU A 220 18.86 -12.14 6.39
CA GLU A 220 19.45 -13.44 6.05
C GLU A 220 19.17 -13.85 4.59
N THR A 221 17.96 -13.57 4.08
CA THR A 221 17.59 -13.87 2.68
C THR A 221 18.36 -12.98 1.70
N VAL A 222 18.50 -11.69 2.01
CA VAL A 222 19.23 -10.73 1.17
C VAL A 222 20.73 -11.04 1.16
N GLU A 223 21.33 -11.36 2.31
CA GLU A 223 22.74 -11.76 2.43
C GLU A 223 23.04 -13.04 1.65
N SER A 224 22.13 -14.02 1.68
CA SER A 224 22.24 -15.24 0.87
C SER A 224 22.22 -14.92 -0.63
N LEU A 225 21.29 -14.07 -1.08
CA LEU A 225 21.22 -13.66 -2.48
C LEU A 225 22.45 -12.86 -2.91
N GLU A 226 22.93 -11.97 -2.05
CA GLU A 226 24.14 -11.18 -2.31
C GLU A 226 25.35 -12.08 -2.48
N THR A 227 25.57 -13.02 -1.57
CA THR A 227 26.69 -13.98 -1.64
C THR A 227 26.65 -14.81 -2.92
N GLU A 228 25.47 -15.29 -3.28
CA GLU A 228 25.23 -16.08 -4.49
C GLU A 228 25.50 -15.28 -5.77
N LEU A 229 25.02 -14.04 -5.85
CA LEU A 229 25.25 -13.16 -7.00
C LEU A 229 26.70 -12.69 -7.09
N LEU A 230 27.37 -12.46 -5.96
CA LEU A 230 28.80 -12.17 -5.92
C LEU A 230 29.64 -13.34 -6.40
N GLY A 231 29.27 -14.58 -6.03
CA GLY A 231 29.92 -15.78 -6.52
C GLY A 231 29.91 -15.84 -8.05
N VAL A 232 28.75 -15.63 -8.66
CA VAL A 232 28.62 -15.54 -10.12
C VAL A 232 29.44 -14.38 -10.69
N LEU A 233 29.37 -13.19 -10.11
CA LEU A 233 30.08 -12.03 -10.63
C LEU A 233 31.61 -12.22 -10.60
N VAL A 234 32.15 -12.83 -9.55
CA VAL A 234 33.58 -13.12 -9.41
C VAL A 234 34.04 -14.18 -10.42
N GLU A 235 33.22 -15.18 -10.70
CA GLU A 235 33.54 -16.22 -11.68
C GLU A 235 33.56 -15.69 -13.13
N PHE A 236 32.71 -14.71 -13.46
CA PHE A 236 32.60 -14.15 -14.82
C PHE A 236 33.35 -12.83 -15.05
N VAL A 237 33.70 -12.09 -13.98
CA VAL A 237 34.45 -10.83 -14.06
C VAL A 237 35.62 -10.87 -13.07
N PRO A 238 36.72 -11.60 -13.40
CA PRO A 238 37.88 -11.75 -12.50
C PRO A 238 38.65 -10.44 -12.22
N SER A 239 38.30 -9.34 -12.89
CA SER A 239 38.99 -8.05 -12.82
C SER A 239 38.05 -6.84 -12.92
N GLY A 240 36.92 -6.88 -12.19
CA GLY A 240 36.06 -5.72 -11.96
C GLY A 240 36.30 -5.10 -10.57
N PRO A 241 36.15 -3.77 -10.39
CA PRO A 241 36.24 -3.17 -9.06
C PRO A 241 35.21 -3.80 -8.12
N PRO A 242 35.53 -3.96 -6.82
CA PRO A 242 34.62 -4.58 -5.86
C PRO A 242 33.28 -3.84 -5.83
N PRO A 243 32.17 -4.55 -5.60
CA PRO A 243 30.84 -3.94 -5.58
C PRO A 243 30.80 -2.86 -4.50
N LEU A 244 30.41 -1.65 -4.89
CA LEU A 244 30.23 -0.53 -3.99
C LEU A 244 29.13 -0.90 -2.98
N ALA A 245 29.55 -1.18 -1.74
CA ALA A 245 28.67 -1.46 -0.61
C ALA A 245 27.73 -0.28 -0.36
N SER A 246 26.60 -0.28 -1.05
CA SER A 246 25.54 0.72 -0.94
C SER A 246 24.57 0.32 0.17
N GLY A 247 25.11 0.17 1.38
CA GLY A 247 24.33 0.14 2.62
C GLY A 247 24.31 1.53 3.26
N PRO A 248 23.33 1.86 4.11
CA PRO A 248 23.38 3.07 4.92
C PRO A 248 24.71 3.08 5.70
N ALA A 249 25.33 4.25 5.79
CA ALA A 249 26.68 4.50 6.31
C ALA A 249 26.78 4.28 7.84
N VAL A 250 26.35 3.13 8.35
CA VAL A 250 26.29 2.80 9.77
C VAL A 250 27.43 1.84 10.17
N ALA A 251 28.04 1.14 9.21
CA ALA A 251 29.24 0.35 9.45
C ALA A 251 30.49 1.21 9.17
N ALA A 252 30.97 1.90 10.21
CA ALA A 252 32.18 2.74 10.17
C ALA A 252 33.49 1.94 10.30
N GLU A 253 33.41 0.64 10.62
CA GLU A 253 34.62 -0.20 10.63
C GLU A 253 35.15 -0.44 9.21
N GLY A 254 36.21 0.30 8.84
CA GLY A 254 37.03 0.04 7.66
C GLY A 254 36.68 0.84 6.41
N ARG A 255 35.69 1.74 6.47
CA ARG A 255 35.29 2.60 5.35
C ARG A 255 35.79 4.03 5.54
N THR A 256 36.64 4.53 4.64
CA THR A 256 37.15 5.91 4.65
C THR A 256 36.19 6.93 4.03
N ASP A 257 35.05 6.47 3.50
CA ASP A 257 34.04 7.30 2.85
C ASP A 257 32.83 7.61 3.76
N VAL A 258 32.85 7.12 5.00
CA VAL A 258 31.81 7.36 6.01
C VAL A 258 32.26 8.49 6.93
N VAL A 259 31.64 9.65 6.77
CA VAL A 259 31.85 10.82 7.62
C VAL A 259 31.04 10.62 8.90
N SER A 260 31.71 10.24 9.99
CA SER A 260 31.04 9.86 11.25
C SER A 260 31.05 10.96 12.31
N ASP A 261 31.76 12.07 12.09
CA ASP A 261 31.89 13.17 13.05
C ASP A 261 31.77 14.55 12.39
N GLN A 262 31.20 15.51 13.10
CA GLN A 262 30.93 16.88 12.63
C GLN A 262 32.22 17.60 12.22
N ARG A 263 33.35 17.30 12.86
CA ARG A 263 34.68 17.81 12.47
C ARG A 263 35.08 17.40 11.05
N GLN A 264 34.76 16.18 10.64
CA GLN A 264 35.10 15.68 9.31
C GLN A 264 34.18 16.29 8.24
N VAL A 265 32.95 16.64 8.60
CA VAL A 265 32.05 17.43 7.76
C VAL A 265 32.64 18.82 7.52
N ASP A 266 33.12 19.47 8.58
CA ASP A 266 33.69 20.82 8.51
C ASP A 266 34.98 20.83 7.66
N GLU A 267 35.86 19.84 7.80
CA GLU A 267 37.07 19.68 6.94
C GLU A 267 36.72 19.44 5.47
N LEU A 268 35.62 18.72 5.17
CA LEU A 268 35.16 18.47 3.80
C LEU A 268 34.57 19.74 3.16
N LEU A 269 33.84 20.54 3.94
CA LEU A 269 33.28 21.82 3.50
C LEU A 269 34.41 22.83 3.21
N GLU A 270 35.42 22.89 4.08
CA GLU A 270 36.60 23.72 3.90
C GLU A 270 37.39 23.31 2.65
N SER A 271 37.48 21.99 2.37
CA SER A 271 38.13 21.48 1.15
C SER A 271 37.38 21.79 -0.15
N MET A 272 36.06 21.98 -0.09
CA MET A 272 35.21 22.37 -1.22
C MET A 272 35.03 23.90 -1.33
N GLY A 273 35.69 24.68 -0.48
CA GLY A 273 35.74 26.13 -0.55
C GLY A 273 34.55 26.86 0.07
N PHE A 274 33.88 26.23 1.04
CA PHE A 274 32.87 26.85 1.90
C PHE A 274 33.40 27.11 3.31
#